data_AF-A0A9W6ZZ73-F1
#
_entry.id   AF-A0A9W6ZZ73-F1
#
_cell.length_a   1.000
_cell.length_b   1.000
_cell.length_c   1.000
_cell.angle_alpha   90.00
_cell.angle_beta   90.00
_cell.angle_gamma   90.00
#
_symmetry.space_group_name_H-M   'P 1'
#
loop_
_entity.id
_entity.type
_entity.pdbx_description
1 polymer ?
#
loop_
_entity_poly.entity_id
_entity_poly.type
_entity_poly.pdbx_seq_one_letter_code
_entity_poly.pdbx_strand_id
1 'polypeptide(L)'
;MGRSIGDHAVSPVGVIASPEVTHHDITPSDLFIIAASDGVWEFITSQQAVDIVTRHLPQGANKACEALIEKAAELWREEEGDYRDDITAVIVKVQELWEEEEEEPPTPISDAA
;
A
#
# COMPACT_ATOMS: atom_id res chain seq x y z
N MET A 1 -0.24 16.44 -14.75
CA MET A 1 0.82 16.29 -13.74
C MET A 1 1.85 17.41 -13.92
N GLY A 2 2.12 18.24 -12.91
CA GLY A 2 3.08 19.35 -13.00
C GLY A 2 4.51 18.99 -12.56
N ARG A 3 4.70 17.75 -12.09
CA ARG A 3 5.97 17.23 -11.60
C ARG A 3 6.18 15.81 -12.10
N SER A 4 7.33 15.50 -12.66
CA SER A 4 7.68 14.15 -13.12
C SER A 4 9.20 13.99 -13.22
N ILE A 5 9.66 12.75 -13.16
CA ILE A 5 11.05 12.42 -13.49
C ILE A 5 11.11 12.20 -15.00
N GLY A 6 12.06 12.86 -15.67
CA GLY A 6 12.18 12.80 -17.13
C GLY A 6 11.51 14.00 -17.81
N ASP A 7 10.62 13.73 -18.77
CA ASP A 7 9.82 14.73 -19.49
C ASP A 7 10.60 15.97 -19.97
N HIS A 8 11.81 15.74 -20.49
CA HIS A 8 12.73 16.79 -20.90
C HIS A 8 12.15 17.75 -21.95
N ALA A 9 11.25 17.26 -22.80
CA ALA A 9 10.58 18.08 -23.82
C ALA A 9 9.70 19.19 -23.20
N VAL A 10 9.14 18.97 -22.01
CA VAL A 10 8.20 19.89 -21.35
C VAL A 10 8.76 20.52 -20.06
N SER A 11 9.98 20.14 -19.65
CA SER A 11 10.68 20.82 -18.56
C SER A 11 10.84 22.34 -18.76
N PRO A 12 11.18 22.86 -19.98
CA PRO A 12 11.29 24.30 -20.20
C PRO A 12 10.00 25.09 -19.99
N VAL A 13 8.83 24.42 -20.03
CA VAL A 13 7.52 25.06 -19.83
C VAL A 13 6.93 24.82 -18.44
N GLY A 14 7.73 24.29 -17.51
CA GLY A 14 7.42 24.30 -16.07
C GLY A 14 7.25 22.93 -15.40
N VAL A 15 7.47 21.81 -16.11
CA VAL A 15 7.49 20.48 -15.46
C VAL A 15 8.81 20.32 -14.70
N ILE A 16 8.71 20.00 -13.39
CA ILE A 16 9.87 19.89 -12.49
C ILE A 16 10.00 18.47 -11.91
N ALA A 17 11.24 18.03 -11.68
CA ALA A 17 11.52 16.72 -11.07
C ALA A 17 11.68 16.77 -9.54
N SER A 18 11.61 17.95 -8.92
CA SER A 18 11.74 18.08 -7.47
C SER A 18 10.51 17.50 -6.76
N PRO A 19 10.67 16.51 -5.87
CA PRO A 19 9.54 15.90 -5.17
C PRO A 19 8.93 16.84 -4.13
N GLU A 20 7.75 16.47 -3.66
CA GLU A 20 7.24 16.95 -2.37
C GLU A 20 7.68 15.95 -1.30
N VAL A 21 8.15 16.47 -0.16
CA VAL A 21 8.64 15.64 0.95
C VAL A 21 7.86 15.99 2.19
N THR A 22 7.20 14.99 2.76
CA THR A 22 6.45 15.07 4.01
C THR A 22 6.96 14.00 4.98
N HIS A 23 6.66 14.19 6.26
CA HIS A 23 7.04 13.25 7.32
C HIS A 23 5.80 12.95 8.17
N HIS A 24 5.66 11.70 8.56
CA HIS A 24 4.64 11.22 9.48
C HIS A 24 5.32 10.29 10.49
N ASP A 25 5.14 10.57 11.77
CA ASP A 25 5.64 9.70 12.83
C ASP A 25 4.68 8.52 12.97
N ILE A 26 5.15 7.31 12.70
CA ILE A 26 4.34 6.09 12.85
C ILE A 26 4.05 5.91 14.34
N THR A 27 2.78 5.67 14.64
CA THR A 27 2.25 5.45 15.98
C THR A 27 1.71 4.02 16.12
N PRO A 28 1.49 3.53 17.35
CA PRO A 28 0.80 2.25 17.57
C PRO A 28 -0.64 2.19 17.01
N SER A 29 -1.26 3.33 16.69
CA SER A 29 -2.57 3.37 16.04
C SER A 29 -2.54 3.21 14.52
N ASP A 30 -1.37 3.32 13.91
CA ASP A 30 -1.21 3.12 12.46
C ASP A 30 -1.12 1.61 12.17
N LEU A 31 -2.04 1.11 11.35
CA LEU A 31 -2.14 -0.33 11.07
C LEU A 31 -1.29 -0.73 9.86
N PHE A 32 -1.43 0.03 8.78
CA PHE A 32 -0.77 -0.25 7.50
C PHE A 32 -0.64 1.03 6.66
N ILE A 33 0.22 0.98 5.65
CA ILE A 33 0.41 2.00 4.62
C ILE A 33 -0.02 1.42 3.27
N ILE A 34 -0.75 2.19 2.46
CA ILE A 34 -1.07 1.87 1.07
C ILE A 34 -0.30 2.85 0.17
N ALA A 35 0.50 2.31 -0.75
CA ALA A 35 1.09 3.06 -1.87
C ALA A 35 0.63 2.43 -3.18
N ALA A 36 0.09 3.22 -4.10
CA ALA A 36 -0.45 2.68 -5.36
C ALA A 36 -0.36 3.70 -6.50
N SER A 37 -0.41 3.21 -7.74
CA SER A 37 -0.57 4.04 -8.95
C SER A 37 -1.97 4.66 -9.03
N ASP A 38 -2.15 5.66 -9.88
CA ASP A 38 -3.44 6.24 -10.25
C ASP A 38 -4.43 5.20 -10.81
N GLY A 39 -3.95 4.11 -11.41
CA GLY A 39 -4.76 2.95 -11.72
C GLY A 39 -5.61 2.41 -10.54
N VAL A 40 -5.24 2.68 -9.27
CA VAL A 40 -6.12 2.45 -8.11
C VAL A 40 -6.96 3.69 -7.79
N TRP A 41 -6.32 4.86 -7.72
CA TRP A 41 -6.92 6.08 -7.16
C TRP A 41 -7.92 6.79 -8.07
N GLU A 42 -7.99 6.44 -9.36
CA GLU A 42 -8.95 7.03 -10.30
C GLU A 42 -10.39 6.81 -9.85
N PHE A 43 -10.73 5.60 -9.40
CA PHE A 43 -12.10 5.22 -9.02
C PHE A 43 -12.26 4.79 -7.56
N ILE A 44 -11.18 4.72 -6.79
CA ILE A 44 -11.20 4.32 -5.38
C ILE A 44 -10.70 5.48 -4.52
N THR A 45 -11.57 5.98 -3.65
CA THR A 45 -11.18 6.98 -2.64
C THR A 45 -10.25 6.38 -1.60
N SER A 46 -9.44 7.21 -0.94
CA SER A 46 -8.54 6.76 0.13
C SER A 46 -9.26 5.98 1.23
N GLN A 47 -10.47 6.40 1.63
CA GLN A 47 -11.25 5.70 2.64
C GLN A 47 -11.75 4.33 2.15
N GLN A 48 -12.23 4.23 0.90
CA GLN A 48 -12.64 2.94 0.33
C GLN A 48 -11.46 1.96 0.27
N ALA A 49 -10.28 2.43 -0.11
CA ALA A 49 -9.08 1.61 -0.11
C ALA A 49 -8.73 1.10 1.31
N VAL A 50 -8.78 1.97 2.32
CA VAL A 50 -8.60 1.60 3.74
C VAL A 50 -9.63 0.55 4.17
N ASP A 51 -10.91 0.71 3.81
CA ASP A 51 -11.97 -0.23 4.18
C ASP A 51 -11.78 -1.60 3.53
N ILE A 52 -11.38 -1.63 2.25
CA ILE A 52 -11.08 -2.87 1.51
C ILE A 52 -9.89 -3.59 2.14
N VAL A 53 -8.80 -2.85 2.39
CA VAL A 53 -7.57 -3.43 2.96
C VAL A 53 -7.84 -3.94 4.37
N THR A 54 -8.49 -3.15 5.23
CA THR A 54 -8.82 -3.54 6.61
C THR A 54 -9.64 -4.82 6.66
N ARG A 55 -10.62 -4.98 5.76
CA ARG A 55 -11.46 -6.19 5.69
C ARG A 55 -10.65 -7.46 5.39
N HIS A 56 -9.59 -7.34 4.57
CA HIS A 56 -8.83 -8.47 4.07
C HIS A 56 -7.49 -8.69 4.77
N LEU A 57 -7.03 -7.70 5.55
CA LEU A 57 -5.75 -7.75 6.24
C LEU A 57 -5.59 -8.94 7.20
N PRO A 58 -6.64 -9.42 7.91
CA PRO A 58 -6.53 -10.63 8.72
C PRO A 58 -6.17 -11.89 7.94
N GLN A 59 -6.34 -11.90 6.60
CA GLN A 59 -5.90 -12.99 5.72
C GLN A 59 -4.49 -12.77 5.14
N GLY A 60 -3.84 -11.66 5.51
CA GLY A 60 -2.49 -11.29 5.11
C GLY A 60 -2.45 -10.10 4.15
N ALA A 61 -1.32 -9.36 4.17
CA ALA A 61 -1.12 -8.16 3.35
C ALA A 61 -1.26 -8.44 1.85
N ASN A 62 -0.79 -9.60 1.38
CA ASN A 62 -0.93 -10.01 -0.02
C ASN A 62 -2.41 -10.16 -0.42
N LYS A 63 -3.25 -10.71 0.45
CA LYS A 63 -4.68 -10.87 0.19
C LYS A 63 -5.43 -9.54 0.20
N ALA A 64 -5.06 -8.64 1.11
CA ALA A 64 -5.58 -7.29 1.08
C ALA A 64 -5.18 -6.53 -0.19
N CYS A 65 -3.94 -6.73 -0.66
CA CYS A 65 -3.43 -6.09 -1.87
C CYS A 65 -4.13 -6.62 -3.12
N GLU A 66 -4.30 -7.93 -3.22
CA GLU A 66 -5.07 -8.58 -4.29
C GLU A 66 -6.50 -8.04 -4.35
N ALA A 67 -7.20 -7.98 -3.21
CA ALA A 67 -8.57 -7.46 -3.14
C ALA A 67 -8.68 -5.98 -3.59
N LEU A 68 -7.69 -5.14 -3.26
CA LEU A 68 -7.65 -3.75 -3.71
C LEU A 68 -7.43 -3.64 -5.23
N ILE A 69 -6.49 -4.41 -5.78
CA ILE A 69 -6.19 -4.45 -7.22
C ILE A 69 -7.39 -4.97 -8.01
N GLU A 70 -8.03 -6.05 -7.53
CA GLU A 70 -9.23 -6.62 -8.16
C GLU A 70 -10.38 -5.62 -8.18
N LYS A 71 -10.60 -4.89 -7.06
CA LYS A 71 -11.65 -3.87 -7.03
C LYS A 71 -11.36 -2.72 -7.99
N ALA A 72 -10.11 -2.28 -8.08
CA ALA A 72 -9.73 -1.25 -9.04
C ALA A 72 -9.98 -1.74 -10.49
N ALA A 73 -9.56 -2.96 -10.81
CA ALA A 73 -9.77 -3.55 -12.14
C ALA A 73 -11.26 -3.71 -12.50
N GLU A 74 -12.11 -4.05 -11.52
CA GLU A 74 -13.56 -4.09 -11.68
C GLU A 74 -14.12 -2.71 -12.05
N LEU A 75 -13.74 -1.67 -11.30
CA LEU A 75 -14.22 -0.31 -11.52
C LEU A 75 -13.76 0.27 -12.86
N TRP A 76 -12.50 0.04 -13.27
CA TRP A 76 -12.04 0.42 -14.61
C TRP A 76 -12.91 -0.21 -15.71
N ARG A 77 -13.26 -1.49 -15.57
CA ARG A 77 -14.13 -2.16 -16.54
C ARG A 77 -15.56 -1.61 -16.52
N GLU A 78 -16.06 -1.21 -15.36
CA GLU A 78 -17.40 -0.62 -15.22
C GLU A 78 -17.49 0.79 -15.83
N GLU A 79 -16.47 1.62 -15.61
CA GLU A 79 -16.47 3.03 -16.02
C GLU A 79 -15.93 3.23 -17.45
N GLU A 80 -14.89 2.49 -17.85
CA GLU A 80 -14.14 2.69 -19.11
C GLU A 80 -14.18 1.46 -20.06
N GLY A 81 -14.93 0.42 -19.69
CA GLY A 81 -15.19 -0.75 -20.55
C GLY A 81 -13.95 -1.59 -20.83
N ASP A 82 -13.50 -1.60 -22.09
CA ASP A 82 -12.34 -2.39 -22.53
C ASP A 82 -10.99 -1.70 -22.24
N TYR A 83 -11.01 -0.43 -21.84
CA TYR A 83 -9.80 0.30 -21.45
C TYR A 83 -9.54 0.16 -19.95
N ARG A 84 -8.26 0.01 -19.60
CA ARG A 84 -7.77 -0.07 -18.21
C ARG A 84 -6.31 0.36 -18.17
N ASP A 85 -5.97 1.18 -17.19
CA ASP A 85 -4.58 1.55 -16.93
C ASP A 85 -3.80 0.46 -16.18
N ASP A 86 -2.49 0.63 -16.01
CA ASP A 86 -1.67 -0.23 -15.18
C ASP A 86 -1.99 -0.03 -13.68
N ILE A 87 -2.44 -1.11 -13.03
CA ILE A 87 -2.84 -1.10 -11.62
C ILE A 87 -1.72 -1.73 -10.79
N THR A 88 -1.06 -0.92 -9.97
CA THR A 88 -0.02 -1.38 -9.03
C THR A 88 -0.32 -0.88 -7.62
N ALA A 89 -0.22 -1.76 -6.64
CA ALA A 89 -0.37 -1.42 -5.22
C ALA A 89 0.66 -2.16 -4.36
N VAL A 90 1.03 -1.52 -3.25
CA VAL A 90 1.90 -2.04 -2.18
C VAL A 90 1.22 -1.76 -0.85
N ILE A 91 1.12 -2.79 0.00
CA ILE A 91 0.62 -2.68 1.37
C ILE A 91 1.73 -3.06 2.33
N VAL A 92 2.05 -2.15 3.25
CA VAL A 92 3.04 -2.37 4.30
C VAL A 92 2.33 -2.42 5.64
N LYS A 93 2.42 -3.54 6.35
CA LYS A 93 1.97 -3.61 7.74
C LYS A 93 2.98 -2.89 8.62
N VAL A 94 2.51 -1.98 9.45
CA VAL A 94 3.38 -1.21 10.36
C VAL A 94 3.01 -1.43 11.83
N GLN A 95 1.86 -2.05 12.10
CA GLN A 95 1.48 -2.44 13.46
C GLN A 95 2.48 -3.43 14.09
N GLU A 96 3.08 -4.30 13.28
CA GLU A 96 4.07 -5.30 13.72
C GLU A 96 5.36 -4.67 14.26
N LEU A 97 5.61 -3.38 14.00
CA LEU A 97 6.75 -2.66 14.60
C LEU A 97 6.63 -2.54 16.13
N TRP A 98 5.43 -2.78 16.67
CA TRP A 98 5.12 -2.67 18.10
C TRP A 98 4.84 -4.03 18.76
N GLU A 99 4.99 -5.13 18.02
CA GLU A 99 4.88 -6.47 18.58
C GLU A 99 6.20 -6.84 19.26
N GLU A 100 6.17 -7.14 20.57
CA GLU A 100 7.33 -7.67 21.28
C GLU A 100 7.55 -9.13 20.83
N GLU A 101 8.79 -9.50 20.48
CA GLU A 101 9.13 -10.92 20.29
C GLU A 101 8.88 -11.65 21.62
N GLU A 102 7.96 -12.61 21.66
CA GLU A 102 7.88 -13.56 22.76
C GLU A 102 9.19 -14.38 22.75
N GLU A 103 10.12 -14.09 23.67
CA GLU A 103 11.26 -14.99 23.93
C GLU A 103 10.69 -16.34 24.38
N GLU A 104 10.82 -17.38 23.54
CA GLU A 104 10.50 -18.74 24.00
C GLU A 104 11.37 -19.08 25.21
N PRO A 105 10.78 -19.53 26.33
CA PRO A 105 11.56 -19.89 27.50
C PRO A 105 12.54 -21.01 27.12
N PRO A 106 13.79 -20.97 27.63
CA PRO A 106 14.81 -21.94 27.26
C PRO A 106 14.30 -23.35 27.53
N THR A 107 14.44 -24.22 26.53
CA THR A 107 14.01 -25.62 26.63
C THR A 107 14.66 -26.24 27.86
N PRO A 108 13.88 -26.80 28.81
CA PRO A 108 14.46 -27.43 29.98
C PRO A 108 15.43 -28.51 29.53
N ILE A 109 16.70 -28.38 29.93
CA ILE A 109 17.69 -29.44 29.74
C ILE A 109 17.18 -30.60 30.59
N SER A 110 16.71 -31.67 29.93
CA SER A 110 16.41 -32.89 30.67
C SER A 110 17.73 -33.49 31.10
N ASP A 111 18.02 -33.39 32.39
CA ASP A 111 19.11 -34.15 33.00
C ASP A 111 18.74 -35.63 32.85
N ALA A 112 19.33 -36.27 31.84
CA ALA A 112 19.29 -37.70 31.64
C ALA A 112 20.13 -38.36 32.74
N ALA A 113 19.41 -38.99 33.67
CA ALA A 113 19.75 -40.13 34.55
C ALA A 113 21.22 -40.31 35.01
#